data_AF-A0A4Y7SKY9-F1
#
_entry.id   AF-A0A4Y7SKY9-F1
#
_cell.length_a   1.000
_cell.length_b   1.000
_cell.length_c   1.000
_cell.angle_alpha   90.00
_cell.angle_beta   90.00
_cell.angle_gamma   90.00
#
_symmetry.space_group_name_H-M   'P 1'
#
loop_
_entity.id
_entity.type
_entity.pdbx_description
1 polymer ?
#
loop_
_entity_poly.entity_id
_entity_poly.type
_entity_poly.pdbx_seq_one_letter_code
_entity_poly.pdbx_strand_id
1 'polypeptide(L)'
;MWLALRIDHSYHLPVTSGVKICDSLNHWQSTQNIVGASDSKSRTCSGCHAAVYCSPKCQEEDWRKRHRVECNSLLSEYRERKALSSWYSHNVRTFHLSCIRHAYATTNFLWNVVKGRQSCVVDSRIVVSAALACAESPYRFNALEEYAEVTTPLLPQHKLGRFNEIVERFRVAKAHPQKAQNGVSFQSLGLVNGAFRFGDIELNYVVLLHRRAEATLFGEQLNFEVEGYVTYTCEIWDRVDTCPSPMLLYLKELGVEGGFEFGDTTRLYEM
;
A
#
# COMPACT_ATOMS: atom_id res chain seq x y z
N MET A 1 -33.01 -9.19 -1.26
CA MET A 1 -32.47 -10.49 -1.73
C MET A 1 -30.95 -10.43 -1.59
N TRP A 2 -30.44 -10.76 -0.39
CA TRP A 2 -29.00 -10.75 -0.09
C TRP A 2 -28.42 -12.10 -0.53
N LEU A 3 -27.60 -12.11 -1.58
CA LEU A 3 -26.79 -13.28 -1.93
C LEU A 3 -25.70 -13.42 -0.86
N ALA A 4 -25.93 -14.31 0.10
CA ALA A 4 -24.89 -14.77 1.02
C ALA A 4 -23.86 -15.57 0.21
N LEU A 5 -22.79 -14.91 -0.22
CA LEU A 5 -21.59 -15.57 -0.69
C LEU A 5 -21.01 -16.35 0.50
N ARG A 6 -21.29 -17.66 0.56
CA ARG A 6 -20.54 -18.60 1.39
C ARG A 6 -19.11 -18.58 0.87
N ILE A 7 -18.25 -17.83 1.55
CA ILE A 7 -16.80 -17.95 1.40
C ILE A 7 -16.43 -19.29 2.05
N ASP A 8 -16.06 -20.27 1.23
CA ASP A 8 -15.58 -21.56 1.71
C ASP A 8 -14.31 -21.35 2.53
N HIS A 9 -14.36 -21.64 3.83
CA HIS A 9 -13.27 -21.41 4.79
C HIS A 9 -12.13 -22.44 4.68
N SER A 10 -12.15 -23.31 3.67
CA SER A 10 -11.16 -24.37 3.46
C SER A 10 -9.88 -23.93 2.71
N TYR A 11 -9.74 -22.63 2.39
CA TYR A 11 -8.45 -22.10 1.96
C TYR A 11 -7.49 -22.04 3.15
N HIS A 12 -6.75 -23.13 3.38
CA HIS A 12 -5.48 -23.06 4.09
C HIS A 12 -4.66 -21.99 3.38
N LEU A 13 -4.60 -20.79 3.98
CA LEU A 13 -3.70 -19.75 3.49
C LEU A 13 -2.32 -20.40 3.53
N PRO A 14 -1.65 -20.58 2.36
CA PRO A 14 -0.31 -21.10 2.37
C PRO A 14 0.49 -20.24 3.33
N VAL A 15 1.34 -20.87 4.16
CA VAL A 15 2.25 -20.15 5.05
C VAL A 15 3.14 -19.30 4.14
N THR A 16 2.68 -18.09 3.84
CA THR A 16 3.40 -17.22 2.92
C THR A 16 4.64 -16.78 3.66
N SER A 17 5.79 -16.97 3.04
CA SER A 17 7.01 -16.29 3.46
C SER A 17 6.66 -14.83 3.76
N GLY A 18 7.00 -14.37 4.96
CA GLY A 18 6.68 -13.01 5.40
C GLY A 18 7.17 -11.98 4.39
N VAL A 19 6.43 -10.89 4.20
CA VAL A 19 6.82 -9.82 3.27
C VAL A 19 8.18 -9.27 3.69
N LYS A 20 9.21 -9.45 2.86
CA LYS A 20 10.52 -8.81 3.06
C LYS A 20 10.40 -7.34 2.66
N ILE A 21 10.59 -6.43 3.61
CA ILE A 21 10.49 -4.99 3.36
C ILE A 21 11.84 -4.43 2.90
N CYS A 22 11.80 -3.55 1.90
CA CYS A 22 12.93 -2.76 1.46
C CYS A 22 12.43 -1.39 1.00
N ASP A 23 12.99 -0.33 1.55
CA ASP A 23 12.70 1.05 1.18
C ASP A 23 13.43 1.45 -0.12
N SER A 24 14.36 0.66 -0.66
CA SER A 24 14.88 0.95 -2.00
C SER A 24 13.86 0.59 -3.07
N LEU A 25 13.41 1.58 -3.85
CA LEU A 25 12.55 1.34 -5.03
C LEU A 25 13.27 0.52 -6.12
N ASN A 26 14.59 0.35 -6.04
CA ASN A 26 15.35 -0.41 -7.04
C ASN A 26 15.69 -1.84 -6.58
N HIS A 27 15.19 -2.27 -5.41
CA HIS A 27 15.57 -3.59 -4.88
C HIS A 27 15.17 -4.73 -5.82
N TRP A 28 14.04 -4.58 -6.53
CA TRP A 28 13.53 -5.56 -7.48
C TRP A 28 14.54 -5.91 -8.59
N GLN A 29 15.22 -4.91 -9.15
CA GLN A 29 16.25 -5.12 -10.18
C GLN A 29 17.45 -5.92 -9.64
N SER A 30 17.73 -5.80 -8.35
CA SER A 30 18.82 -6.53 -7.70
C SER A 30 18.42 -7.95 -7.29
N THR A 31 17.16 -8.19 -6.90
CA THR A 31 16.70 -9.51 -6.45
C THR A 31 16.45 -10.50 -7.59
N GLN A 32 16.12 -10.03 -8.80
CA GLN A 32 15.93 -10.91 -9.96
C GLN A 32 17.17 -11.73 -10.34
N ASN A 33 18.37 -11.26 -9.99
CA ASN A 33 19.63 -11.90 -10.37
C ASN A 33 20.20 -12.85 -9.31
N ILE A 34 19.55 -12.99 -8.15
CA ILE A 34 20.09 -13.80 -7.05
C ILE A 34 19.12 -14.96 -6.77
N VAL A 35 19.18 -15.98 -7.64
CA VAL A 35 18.59 -17.29 -7.35
C VAL A 35 19.34 -17.87 -6.13
N GLY A 36 18.67 -17.95 -4.99
CA GLY A 36 19.27 -18.42 -3.74
C GLY A 36 19.85 -17.31 -2.85
N ALA A 37 19.33 -16.07 -2.95
CA ALA A 37 19.71 -14.99 -2.03
C ALA A 37 19.60 -15.47 -0.58
N SER A 38 20.77 -15.59 0.06
CA SER A 38 20.89 -15.98 1.45
C SER A 38 20.03 -15.07 2.33
N ASP A 39 19.60 -15.58 3.48
CA ASP A 39 18.69 -14.90 4.40
C ASP A 39 19.40 -13.73 5.12
N SER A 40 19.79 -12.71 4.33
CA SER A 40 20.49 -11.55 4.82
C SER A 40 19.54 -10.76 5.69
N LYS A 41 19.88 -10.65 6.97
CA LYS A 41 19.15 -9.83 7.94
C LYS A 41 18.94 -8.43 7.37
N SER A 42 17.69 -7.97 7.38
CA SER A 42 17.33 -6.60 7.01
C SER A 42 18.13 -5.60 7.85
N ARG A 43 18.54 -4.50 7.23
CA ARG A 43 19.33 -3.45 7.87
C ARG A 43 18.54 -2.15 7.93
N THR A 44 18.59 -1.47 9.06
CA THR A 44 18.01 -0.14 9.21
C THR A 44 19.10 0.92 9.00
N CYS A 45 18.75 2.04 8.36
CA CYS A 45 19.66 3.19 8.30
C CYS A 45 20.00 3.66 9.72
N SER A 46 21.29 3.72 10.05
CA SER A 46 21.76 4.18 11.35
C SER A 46 21.57 5.67 11.59
N GLY A 47 21.35 6.46 10.53
CA GLY A 47 21.12 7.90 10.65
C GLY A 47 19.69 8.24 11.08
N CYS A 48 18.68 7.72 10.38
CA CYS A 48 17.28 8.07 10.62
C CYS A 48 16.49 7.02 11.40
N HIS A 49 16.97 5.78 11.49
CA HIS A 49 16.24 4.62 12.05
C HIS A 49 14.87 4.30 11.39
N ALA A 50 14.51 5.00 10.31
CA ALA A 50 13.22 4.85 9.63
C ALA A 50 13.29 3.93 8.41
N ALA A 51 14.33 4.08 7.58
CA ALA A 51 14.50 3.32 6.34
C ALA A 51 15.11 1.93 6.60
N VAL A 52 14.59 0.91 5.93
CA VAL A 52 14.97 -0.51 6.00
C VAL A 52 15.40 -1.01 4.63
N TYR A 53 16.47 -1.79 4.59
CA TYR A 53 17.05 -2.31 3.36
C TYR A 53 17.31 -3.81 3.48
N CYS A 54 17.03 -4.55 2.41
CA CYS A 54 17.35 -5.98 2.34
C CYS A 54 18.86 -6.25 2.15
N SER A 55 19.64 -5.26 1.71
CA SER A 55 21.08 -5.38 1.47
C SER A 55 21.81 -4.04 1.56
N PRO A 56 23.15 -4.03 1.80
CA PRO A 56 23.96 -2.81 1.72
C PRO A 56 23.89 -2.13 0.35
N LYS A 57 23.83 -2.92 -0.73
CA LYS A 57 23.69 -2.42 -2.10
C LYS A 57 22.41 -1.61 -2.27
N CYS A 58 21.27 -2.12 -1.78
CA CYS A 58 20.01 -1.38 -1.81
C CYS A 58 20.06 -0.08 -1.01
N GLN A 59 20.72 -0.08 0.15
CA GLN A 59 20.93 1.13 0.94
C GLN A 59 21.79 2.16 0.19
N GLU A 60 22.90 1.73 -0.41
CA GLU A 60 23.84 2.59 -1.13
C GLU A 60 23.21 3.22 -2.38
N GLU A 61 22.47 2.44 -3.16
CA GLU A 61 21.73 2.92 -4.34
C GLU A 61 20.64 3.92 -3.96
N ASP A 62 19.85 3.63 -2.91
CA ASP A 62 18.80 4.53 -2.44
C ASP A 62 19.38 5.79 -1.81
N TRP A 63 20.52 5.68 -1.10
CA TRP A 63 21.26 6.82 -0.55
C TRP A 63 21.64 7.84 -1.61
N ARG A 64 22.26 7.37 -2.70
CA ARG A 64 22.70 8.23 -3.82
C ARG A 64 21.52 8.92 -4.52
N LYS A 65 20.40 8.21 -4.67
CA LYS A 65 19.26 8.70 -5.47
C LYS A 65 18.30 9.59 -4.67
N ARG A 66 18.00 9.22 -3.42
CA ARG A 66 16.87 9.80 -2.66
C ARG A 66 17.18 9.94 -1.17
N HIS A 67 17.56 8.85 -0.52
CA HIS A 67 17.55 8.80 0.93
C HIS A 67 18.47 9.83 1.60
N ARG A 68 19.58 10.23 0.96
CA ARG A 68 20.47 11.28 1.50
C ARG A 68 19.73 12.58 1.84
N VAL A 69 18.81 13.03 0.99
CA VAL A 69 18.05 14.27 1.23
C VAL A 69 16.83 14.05 2.13
N GLU A 70 16.32 12.81 2.21
CA GLU A 70 15.20 12.43 3.07
C GLU A 70 15.63 12.16 4.52
N CYS A 71 16.88 11.74 4.74
CA CYS A 71 17.35 11.14 5.99
C CYS A 71 17.15 12.05 7.22
N ASN A 72 17.47 13.34 7.11
CA ASN A 72 17.33 14.28 8.23
C ASN A 72 15.86 14.52 8.59
N SER A 73 14.98 14.65 7.60
CA SER A 73 13.54 14.80 7.83
C SER A 73 12.94 13.54 8.44
N LEU A 74 13.35 12.36 7.94
CA LEU A 74 12.95 11.07 8.51
C LEU A 74 13.44 10.87 9.95
N LEU A 75 14.64 11.36 10.28
CA LEU A 75 15.14 11.36 11.67
C LEU A 75 14.28 12.24 12.57
N SER A 76 13.83 13.39 12.08
CA SER A 76 12.96 14.29 12.82
C SER A 76 11.60 13.64 13.08
N GLU A 77 10.98 13.06 12.05
CA GLU A 77 9.74 12.26 12.18
C GLU A 77 9.92 11.09 13.17
N TYR A 78 11.05 10.37 13.10
CA TYR A 78 11.35 9.26 14.02
C TYR A 78 11.36 9.73 15.48
N ARG A 79 12.07 10.84 15.77
CA ARG A 79 12.19 11.38 17.13
C ARG A 79 10.86 11.86 17.67
N GLU A 80 10.11 12.60 16.87
CA GLU A 80 8.78 13.09 17.23
C GLU A 80 7.83 11.95 17.57
N ARG A 81 7.70 10.96 16.68
CA ARG A 81 6.82 9.80 16.91
C ARG A 81 7.26 8.96 18.10
N LYS A 82 8.56 8.82 18.32
CA LYS A 82 9.08 8.09 19.48
C LYS A 82 8.74 8.82 20.78
N ALA A 83 8.81 10.15 20.80
CA ALA A 83 8.40 10.96 21.96
C ALA A 83 6.90 10.84 22.24
N LEU A 84 6.08 10.75 21.19
CA LEU A 84 4.63 10.54 21.29
C LEU A 84 4.22 9.08 21.52
N SER A 85 5.17 8.16 21.67
CA SER A 85 4.92 6.70 21.72
C SER A 85 4.11 6.16 20.52
N SER A 86 4.05 6.92 19.43
CA SER A 86 3.38 6.59 18.18
C SER A 86 4.38 6.07 17.13
N TRP A 87 5.51 5.51 17.59
CA TRP A 87 6.55 5.00 16.72
C TRP A 87 6.11 3.69 16.07
N TYR A 88 6.22 3.67 14.75
CA TYR A 88 5.73 2.59 13.95
C TYR A 88 6.86 1.61 13.59
N SER A 89 6.90 0.49 14.30
CA SER A 89 7.99 -0.48 14.15
C SER A 89 8.00 -1.15 12.77
N HIS A 90 9.16 -1.66 12.37
CA HIS A 90 9.31 -2.39 11.10
C HIS A 90 8.44 -3.65 11.04
N ASN A 91 8.17 -4.30 12.18
CA ASN A 91 7.29 -5.47 12.22
C ASN A 91 5.85 -5.09 11.86
N VAL A 92 5.37 -3.93 12.34
CA VAL A 92 4.04 -3.45 11.96
C VAL A 92 4.04 -3.07 10.47
N ARG A 93 5.12 -2.45 9.94
CA ARG A 93 5.26 -2.18 8.48
C ARG A 93 5.08 -3.45 7.66
N THR A 94 5.77 -4.51 8.04
CA THR A 94 5.67 -5.83 7.40
C THR A 94 4.25 -6.40 7.49
N PHE A 95 3.61 -6.29 8.65
CA PHE A 95 2.24 -6.75 8.86
C PHE A 95 1.25 -5.99 7.94
N HIS A 96 1.27 -4.66 7.93
CA HIS A 96 0.39 -3.85 7.06
C HIS A 96 0.63 -4.13 5.58
N LEU A 97 1.88 -4.24 5.13
CA LEU A 97 2.17 -4.60 3.74
C LEU A 97 1.66 -6.01 3.40
N SER A 98 1.71 -6.94 4.35
CA SER A 98 1.11 -8.27 4.17
C SER A 98 -0.41 -8.20 4.03
N CYS A 99 -1.08 -7.38 4.84
CA CYS A 99 -2.52 -7.14 4.74
C CYS A 99 -2.91 -6.50 3.41
N ILE A 100 -2.20 -5.44 2.97
CA ILE A 100 -2.45 -4.79 1.67
C ILE A 100 -2.27 -5.79 0.53
N ARG A 101 -1.18 -6.55 0.53
CA ARG A 101 -0.88 -7.56 -0.49
C ARG A 101 -1.97 -8.61 -0.56
N HIS A 102 -2.44 -9.10 0.59
CA HIS A 102 -3.53 -10.07 0.66
C HIS A 102 -4.86 -9.48 0.17
N ALA A 103 -5.22 -8.28 0.65
CA ALA A 103 -6.44 -7.59 0.25
C ALA A 103 -6.46 -7.32 -1.26
N TYR A 104 -5.32 -6.91 -1.84
CA TYR A 104 -5.18 -6.71 -3.28
C TYR A 104 -5.32 -8.02 -4.07
N ALA A 105 -4.69 -9.10 -3.60
CA ALA A 105 -4.79 -10.40 -4.26
C ALA A 105 -6.25 -10.90 -4.31
N THR A 106 -6.98 -10.74 -3.20
CA THR A 106 -8.40 -11.13 -3.09
C THR A 106 -9.32 -10.23 -3.91
N THR A 107 -9.06 -8.92 -3.97
CA THR A 107 -9.88 -7.99 -4.77
C THR A 107 -9.62 -8.10 -6.27
N ASN A 108 -8.39 -8.39 -6.69
CA ASN A 108 -8.09 -8.57 -8.11
C ASN A 108 -8.93 -9.72 -8.71
N PHE A 109 -9.25 -10.74 -7.93
CA PHE A 109 -10.21 -11.78 -8.35
C PHE A 109 -11.58 -11.17 -8.67
N LEU A 110 -12.15 -10.38 -7.76
CA LEU A 110 -13.45 -9.72 -7.97
C LEU A 110 -13.41 -8.75 -9.16
N TRP A 111 -12.32 -8.01 -9.31
CA TRP A 111 -12.15 -7.06 -10.41
C TRP A 111 -12.14 -7.75 -11.77
N ASN A 112 -11.47 -8.90 -11.90
CA ASN A 112 -11.49 -9.67 -13.15
C ASN A 112 -12.89 -10.18 -13.48
N VAL A 113 -13.70 -10.55 -12.47
CA VAL A 113 -15.10 -10.94 -12.66
C VAL A 113 -15.95 -9.75 -13.15
N VAL A 114 -15.73 -8.55 -12.60
CA VAL A 114 -16.46 -7.33 -12.99
C VAL A 114 -16.04 -6.85 -14.38
N LYS A 115 -14.73 -6.80 -14.66
CA LYS A 115 -14.20 -6.41 -15.99
C LYS A 115 -14.65 -7.34 -17.11
N GLY A 116 -14.82 -8.64 -16.83
CA GLY A 116 -15.38 -9.59 -17.80
C GLY A 116 -16.79 -9.20 -18.30
N ARG A 117 -17.50 -8.33 -17.58
CA ARG A 117 -18.83 -7.83 -17.95
C ARG A 117 -18.82 -6.41 -18.54
N GLN A 118 -17.75 -5.64 -18.32
CA GLN A 118 -17.67 -4.24 -18.73
C GLN A 118 -16.67 -4.08 -19.89
N SER A 119 -17.20 -3.98 -21.11
CA SER A 119 -16.48 -3.64 -22.34
C SER A 119 -16.10 -2.14 -22.36
N CYS A 120 -15.45 -1.64 -21.31
CA CYS A 120 -15.08 -0.23 -21.21
C CYS A 120 -13.64 -0.03 -21.69
N VAL A 121 -13.51 0.68 -22.82
CA VAL A 121 -12.29 1.03 -23.55
C VAL A 121 -11.47 2.12 -22.85
N VAL A 122 -11.46 2.15 -21.52
CA VAL A 122 -10.67 3.17 -20.81
C VAL A 122 -9.35 2.55 -20.38
N ASP A 123 -8.28 2.86 -21.10
CA ASP A 123 -6.87 2.56 -20.78
C ASP A 123 -6.37 3.32 -19.53
N SER A 124 -7.30 3.73 -18.65
CA SER A 124 -6.99 4.40 -17.41
C SER A 124 -6.28 3.43 -16.48
N ARG A 125 -5.08 3.84 -16.04
CA ARG A 125 -4.44 3.28 -14.86
C ARG A 125 -5.34 3.50 -13.65
N ILE A 126 -5.67 2.43 -12.95
CA ILE A 126 -6.54 2.47 -11.77
C ILE A 126 -5.69 2.22 -10.52
N VAL A 127 -5.92 3.03 -9.50
CA VAL A 127 -5.39 2.85 -8.15
C VAL A 127 -6.46 2.21 -7.29
N VAL A 128 -6.10 1.14 -6.59
CA VAL A 128 -7.00 0.48 -5.63
C VAL A 128 -6.73 1.05 -4.25
N SER A 129 -7.69 1.79 -3.68
CA SER A 129 -7.58 2.24 -2.30
C SER A 129 -8.31 1.26 -1.38
N ALA A 130 -7.58 0.68 -0.42
CA ALA A 130 -8.05 -0.28 0.56
C ALA A 130 -8.05 0.34 1.96
N ALA A 131 -9.24 0.66 2.47
CA ALA A 131 -9.45 1.10 3.85
C ALA A 131 -9.72 -0.13 4.72
N LEU A 132 -8.67 -0.81 5.17
CA LEU A 132 -8.79 -2.12 5.83
C LEU A 132 -9.48 -2.06 7.20
N ALA A 133 -9.61 -0.87 7.78
CA ALA A 133 -10.39 -0.63 8.99
C ALA A 133 -11.88 -0.31 8.73
N CYS A 134 -12.30 -0.14 7.46
CA CYS A 134 -13.68 0.23 7.10
C CYS A 134 -14.44 -1.01 6.61
N ALA A 135 -15.43 -1.45 7.39
CA ALA A 135 -16.21 -2.66 7.08
C ALA A 135 -17.20 -2.47 5.90
N GLU A 136 -17.69 -1.26 5.69
CA GLU A 136 -18.82 -1.00 4.78
C GLU A 136 -18.39 -0.80 3.33
N SER A 137 -17.24 -0.14 3.12
CA SER A 137 -16.67 0.08 1.79
C SER A 137 -15.15 -0.05 1.85
N PRO A 138 -14.63 -1.29 1.97
CA PRO A 138 -13.20 -1.50 2.16
C PRO A 138 -12.37 -1.12 0.93
N TYR A 139 -12.99 -0.97 -0.26
CA TYR A 139 -12.28 -0.73 -1.52
C TYR A 139 -12.85 0.43 -2.32
N ARG A 140 -11.95 1.16 -2.98
CA ARG A 140 -12.26 2.21 -3.95
C ARG A 140 -11.31 2.11 -5.13
N PHE A 141 -11.77 2.62 -6.26
CA PHE A 141 -11.05 2.59 -7.52
C PHE A 141 -11.04 4.01 -8.08
N ASN A 142 -9.86 4.61 -8.15
CA ASN A 142 -9.69 5.96 -8.69
C ASN A 142 -8.82 5.89 -9.94
N ALA A 143 -9.02 6.81 -10.88
CA ALA A 143 -8.05 7.02 -11.95
C ALA A 143 -6.71 7.48 -11.33
N LEU A 144 -5.59 7.10 -11.94
CA LEU A 144 -4.25 7.44 -11.44
C LEU A 144 -4.07 8.94 -11.23
N GLU A 145 -4.50 9.76 -12.19
CA GLU A 145 -4.28 11.21 -12.13
C GLU A 145 -5.13 11.87 -11.04
N GLU A 146 -6.40 11.46 -10.90
CA GLU A 146 -7.28 11.89 -9.80
C GLU A 146 -6.69 11.50 -8.43
N TYR A 147 -6.22 10.26 -8.31
CA TYR A 147 -5.58 9.78 -7.09
C TYR A 147 -4.32 10.59 -6.75
N ALA A 148 -3.48 10.86 -7.75
CA ALA A 148 -2.24 11.62 -7.57
C ALA A 148 -2.52 13.08 -7.16
N GLU A 149 -3.50 13.72 -7.80
CA GLU A 149 -3.93 15.09 -7.49
C GLU A 149 -4.40 15.23 -6.03
N VAL A 150 -5.23 14.29 -5.55
CA VAL A 150 -5.73 14.32 -4.17
C VAL A 150 -4.65 13.95 -3.14
N THR A 151 -3.73 13.05 -3.50
CA THR A 151 -2.74 12.52 -2.54
C THR A 151 -1.52 13.43 -2.37
N THR A 152 -1.07 14.10 -3.44
CA THR A 152 0.14 14.95 -3.41
C THR A 152 0.13 16.02 -2.32
N PRO A 153 -0.97 16.78 -2.09
CA PRO A 153 -1.03 17.79 -1.03
C PRO A 153 -0.89 17.22 0.39
N LEU A 154 -1.22 15.94 0.59
CA LEU A 154 -1.18 15.25 1.88
C LEU A 154 0.22 14.72 2.24
N LEU A 155 1.15 14.72 1.29
CA LEU A 155 2.47 14.13 1.45
C LEU A 155 3.47 15.14 2.04
N PRO A 156 4.24 14.76 3.06
CA PRO A 156 5.39 15.55 3.49
C PRO A 156 6.35 15.81 2.33
N GLN A 157 6.90 17.04 2.23
CA GLN A 157 7.72 17.47 1.10
C GLN A 157 8.87 16.51 0.79
N HIS A 158 9.52 15.97 1.83
CA HIS A 158 10.64 15.04 1.68
C HIS A 158 10.24 13.64 1.19
N LYS A 159 8.94 13.33 1.06
CA LYS A 159 8.42 12.06 0.51
C LYS A 159 7.88 12.20 -0.91
N LEU A 160 7.70 13.43 -1.41
CA LEU A 160 7.15 13.70 -2.73
C LEU A 160 7.97 13.06 -3.86
N GLY A 161 9.31 13.13 -3.78
CA GLY A 161 10.17 12.54 -4.80
C GLY A 161 9.95 11.03 -4.95
N ARG A 162 9.83 10.32 -3.83
CA ARG A 162 9.55 8.88 -3.78
C ARG A 162 8.15 8.53 -4.27
N PHE A 163 7.15 9.31 -3.88
CA PHE A 163 5.77 9.15 -4.36
C PHE A 163 5.69 9.31 -5.88
N ASN A 164 6.26 10.39 -6.41
CA ASN A 164 6.25 10.68 -7.84
C ASN A 164 6.92 9.56 -8.65
N GLU A 165 8.01 8.98 -8.15
CA GLU A 165 8.67 7.85 -8.81
C GLU A 165 7.80 6.59 -8.83
N ILE A 166 7.08 6.30 -7.74
CA ILE A 166 6.13 5.19 -7.69
C ILE A 166 5.00 5.39 -8.70
N VAL A 167 4.41 6.59 -8.73
CA VAL A 167 3.35 6.96 -9.68
C VAL A 167 3.85 6.83 -11.13
N GLU A 168 5.05 7.34 -11.42
CA GLU A 168 5.62 7.30 -12.76
C GLU A 168 5.92 5.88 -13.22
N ARG A 169 6.50 5.03 -12.35
CA ARG A 169 6.70 3.61 -12.66
C ARG A 169 5.41 2.90 -13.01
N PHE A 170 4.35 3.17 -12.25
CA PHE A 170 3.04 2.60 -12.52
C PHE A 170 2.44 3.11 -13.84
N ARG A 171 2.61 4.41 -14.14
CA ARG A 171 2.17 5.05 -15.39
C ARG A 171 2.81 4.42 -16.62
N VAL A 172 4.14 4.25 -16.62
CA VAL A 172 4.91 3.75 -17.78
C VAL A 172 4.98 2.22 -17.87
N ALA A 173 4.59 1.49 -16.82
CA ALA A 173 4.54 0.03 -16.85
C ALA A 173 3.65 -0.44 -17.99
N LYS A 174 3.90 -1.60 -18.60
CA LYS A 174 3.01 -2.13 -19.65
C LYS A 174 1.69 -2.63 -19.04
N ALA A 175 0.56 -2.35 -19.68
CA ALA A 175 -0.76 -2.74 -19.18
C ALA A 175 -0.98 -4.26 -19.24
N HIS A 176 -0.44 -4.91 -20.27
CA HIS A 176 -0.61 -6.33 -20.50
C HIS A 176 0.71 -7.11 -20.43
N PRO A 177 0.66 -8.32 -19.84
CA PRO A 177 1.77 -9.23 -19.89
C PRO A 177 2.12 -9.58 -21.34
N GLN A 178 3.28 -9.17 -21.81
CA GLN A 178 3.83 -9.73 -23.05
C GLN A 178 4.40 -11.10 -22.69
N LYS A 179 3.87 -12.17 -23.31
CA LYS A 179 4.46 -13.51 -23.23
C LYS A 179 5.91 -13.39 -23.71
N ALA A 180 6.87 -13.53 -22.80
CA ALA A 180 8.25 -13.62 -23.23
C ALA A 180 8.48 -14.97 -23.93
N GLN A 181 9.43 -14.98 -24.87
CA GLN A 181 9.78 -16.18 -25.65
C GLN A 181 10.28 -17.35 -24.78
N ASN A 182 10.70 -17.09 -23.53
CA ASN A 182 11.14 -18.08 -22.56
C ASN A 182 10.01 -18.58 -21.63
N GLY A 183 8.74 -18.25 -21.91
CA GLY A 183 7.59 -18.65 -21.10
C GLY A 183 7.38 -17.81 -19.83
N VAL A 184 8.27 -16.86 -19.52
CA VAL A 184 8.13 -15.96 -18.37
C VAL A 184 7.41 -14.69 -18.80
N SER A 185 6.11 -14.61 -18.59
CA SER A 185 5.35 -13.41 -18.99
C SER A 185 5.77 -12.17 -18.19
N PHE A 186 6.08 -11.07 -18.88
CA PHE A 186 6.42 -9.80 -18.22
C PHE A 186 5.21 -9.21 -17.50
N GLN A 187 5.45 -8.53 -16.38
CA GLN A 187 4.51 -8.45 -15.27
C GLN A 187 3.64 -7.18 -15.31
N SER A 188 2.39 -7.31 -14.87
CA SER A 188 1.53 -6.14 -14.63
C SER A 188 1.84 -5.58 -13.25
N LEU A 189 2.04 -4.26 -13.17
CA LEU A 189 2.09 -3.55 -11.89
C LEU A 189 0.67 -3.21 -11.44
N GLY A 190 0.45 -3.22 -10.14
CA GLY A 190 -0.72 -2.67 -9.47
C GLY A 190 -0.29 -1.57 -8.51
N LEU A 191 -1.03 -0.46 -8.48
CA LEU A 191 -0.84 0.58 -7.48
C LEU A 191 -1.98 0.52 -6.46
N VAL A 192 -1.61 0.40 -5.19
CA VAL A 192 -2.56 0.22 -4.08
C VAL A 192 -2.29 1.26 -3.01
N ASN A 193 -3.34 1.90 -2.52
CA ASN A 193 -3.27 2.73 -1.32
C ASN A 193 -3.89 2.00 -0.13
N GLY A 194 -3.10 1.58 0.85
CA GLY A 194 -3.61 0.98 2.09
C GLY A 194 -3.71 2.01 3.21
N ALA A 195 -4.86 2.12 3.87
CA ALA A 195 -5.06 3.02 5.00
C ALA A 195 -5.33 2.23 6.29
N PHE A 196 -4.64 2.61 7.37
CA PHE A 196 -4.74 2.01 8.69
C PHE A 196 -4.90 3.11 9.75
N ARG A 197 -5.82 2.91 10.68
CA ARG A 197 -5.97 3.81 11.83
C ARG A 197 -4.95 3.47 12.90
N PHE A 198 -4.35 4.49 13.49
CA PHE A 198 -3.41 4.36 14.60
C PHE A 198 -3.63 5.52 15.58
N GLY A 199 -4.54 5.34 16.54
CA GLY A 199 -5.03 6.47 17.34
C GLY A 199 -5.73 7.50 16.47
N ASP A 200 -5.38 8.78 16.63
CA ASP A 200 -5.98 9.90 15.90
C ASP A 200 -5.34 10.18 14.53
N ILE A 201 -4.37 9.37 14.13
CA ILE A 201 -3.70 9.49 12.83
C ILE A 201 -4.08 8.33 11.91
N GLU A 202 -4.16 8.64 10.61
CA GLU A 202 -4.27 7.62 9.57
C GLU A 202 -2.90 7.38 8.94
N LEU A 203 -2.42 6.13 9.03
CA LEU A 203 -1.22 5.69 8.35
C LEU A 203 -1.57 5.16 6.96
N ASN A 204 -1.07 5.86 5.94
CA ASN A 204 -1.27 5.53 4.55
C ASN A 204 -0.04 4.87 3.92
N TYR A 205 -0.29 3.94 3.02
CA TYR A 205 0.69 3.16 2.27
C TYR A 205 0.39 3.22 0.79
N VAL A 206 1.20 3.94 0.02
CA VAL A 206 1.16 3.83 -1.44
C VAL A 206 2.12 2.74 -1.85
N VAL A 207 1.60 1.60 -2.29
CA VAL A 207 2.35 0.37 -2.55
C VAL A 207 2.26 0.03 -4.03
N LEU A 208 3.43 -0.10 -4.65
CA LEU A 208 3.59 -0.67 -5.98
C LEU A 208 3.73 -2.18 -5.83
N LEU A 209 2.70 -2.91 -6.24
CA LEU A 209 2.66 -4.35 -6.24
C LEU A 209 2.99 -4.89 -7.61
N HIS A 210 3.81 -5.92 -7.60
CA HIS A 210 4.32 -6.58 -8.78
C HIS A 210 3.69 -7.97 -8.86
N ARG A 211 2.90 -8.23 -9.92
CA ARG A 211 2.21 -9.51 -10.13
C ARG A 211 3.16 -10.55 -10.69
N ARG A 212 3.35 -11.66 -10.00
CA ARG A 212 4.11 -12.83 -10.44
C ARG A 212 3.18 -14.00 -10.71
N ALA A 213 3.29 -14.57 -11.90
CA ALA A 213 2.68 -15.85 -12.24
C ALA A 213 3.65 -16.97 -11.89
N GLU A 214 3.19 -17.94 -11.10
CA GLU A 214 3.96 -19.14 -10.79
C GLU A 214 3.20 -20.37 -11.27
N ALA A 215 3.84 -21.18 -12.11
CA ALA A 215 3.28 -22.44 -12.55
C ALA A 215 3.32 -23.43 -11.39
N THR A 216 2.15 -23.95 -11.00
CA THR A 216 1.98 -25.00 -10.00
C THR A 216 1.40 -26.25 -10.65
N LEU A 217 1.42 -27.37 -9.93
CA LEU A 217 0.79 -28.62 -10.38
C LEU A 217 -0.72 -28.46 -10.65
N PHE A 218 -1.36 -27.45 -10.05
CA PHE A 218 -2.81 -27.18 -10.16
C PHE A 218 -3.14 -25.99 -11.06
N GLY A 219 -2.17 -25.50 -11.84
CA GLY A 219 -2.34 -24.34 -12.73
C GLY A 219 -1.48 -23.14 -12.33
N GLU A 220 -1.84 -21.96 -12.82
CA GLU A 220 -1.09 -20.72 -12.55
C GLU A 220 -1.56 -20.09 -11.24
N GLN A 221 -0.67 -20.00 -10.25
CA GLN A 221 -0.92 -19.26 -9.02
C GLN A 221 -0.43 -17.81 -9.18
N LEU A 222 -1.30 -16.86 -8.85
CA LEU A 222 -0.94 -15.45 -8.84
C LEU A 222 -0.38 -15.06 -7.50
N ASN A 223 0.88 -14.63 -7.51
CA ASN A 223 1.58 -14.06 -6.39
C ASN A 223 1.77 -12.56 -6.61
N PHE A 224 1.83 -11.81 -5.51
CA PHE A 224 2.15 -10.39 -5.54
C PHE A 224 3.36 -10.14 -4.64
N GLU A 225 4.30 -9.35 -5.13
CA GLU A 225 5.49 -8.93 -4.41
C GLU A 225 5.49 -7.39 -4.31
N VAL A 226 6.04 -6.84 -3.22
CA VAL A 226 6.12 -5.38 -3.05
C VAL A 226 7.35 -4.90 -3.80
N GLU A 227 7.18 -4.13 -4.88
CA GLU A 227 8.30 -3.53 -5.62
C GLU A 227 8.83 -2.28 -4.92
N GLY A 228 7.92 -1.50 -4.33
CA GLY A 228 8.25 -0.25 -3.67
C GLY A 228 7.04 0.30 -2.95
N TYR A 229 7.28 1.15 -1.96
CA TYR A 229 6.22 1.82 -1.24
C TYR A 229 6.68 3.14 -0.65
N VAL A 230 5.71 4.00 -0.34
CA VAL A 230 5.90 5.19 0.49
C VAL A 230 4.84 5.22 1.58
N THR A 231 5.24 5.61 2.79
CA THR A 231 4.35 5.74 3.94
C THR A 231 4.25 7.18 4.39
N TYR A 232 3.04 7.66 4.62
CA TYR A 232 2.78 8.98 5.17
C TYR A 232 1.62 8.90 6.15
N THR A 233 1.47 9.93 6.96
CA THR A 233 0.32 10.06 7.86
C THR A 233 -0.41 11.36 7.55
N CYS A 234 -1.72 11.33 7.71
CA CYS A 234 -2.58 12.51 7.71
C CYS A 234 -3.49 12.46 8.92
N GLU A 235 -4.09 13.59 9.28
CA GLU A 235 -5.13 13.60 10.29
C GLU A 235 -6.37 12.91 9.72
N ILE A 236 -7.16 12.25 10.57
CA ILE A 236 -8.37 11.53 10.13
C ILE A 236 -9.37 12.51 9.47
N TRP A 237 -9.38 13.76 9.92
CA TRP A 237 -10.31 14.79 9.45
C TRP A 237 -9.99 15.30 8.04
N ASP A 238 -8.76 15.15 7.57
CA ASP A 238 -8.35 15.56 6.23
C ASP A 238 -9.03 14.73 5.12
N ARG A 239 -9.74 13.66 5.50
CA ARG A 239 -10.43 12.73 4.59
C ARG A 239 -11.95 12.68 4.73
N VAL A 240 -12.56 13.62 5.45
CA VAL A 240 -14.02 13.61 5.73
C VAL A 240 -14.86 13.52 4.45
N ASP A 241 -14.38 14.04 3.31
CA ASP A 241 -15.08 13.93 2.03
C ASP A 241 -14.92 12.57 1.32
N THR A 242 -13.93 11.78 1.72
CA THR A 242 -13.66 10.51 1.04
C THR A 242 -14.60 9.44 1.55
N CYS A 243 -14.63 9.09 2.83
CA CYS A 243 -15.56 8.08 3.37
C CYS A 243 -16.43 8.72 4.43
N PRO A 244 -17.49 9.46 4.06
CA PRO A 244 -18.43 9.89 5.07
C PRO A 244 -18.98 8.60 5.68
N SER A 245 -18.66 8.37 6.95
CA SER A 245 -19.33 7.36 7.76
C SER A 245 -20.81 7.42 7.41
N PRO A 246 -21.54 6.31 7.24
CA PRO A 246 -22.99 6.40 7.05
C PRO A 246 -23.67 7.23 8.12
N MET A 247 -23.07 7.32 9.30
CA MET A 247 -23.47 8.26 10.35
C MET A 247 -23.23 9.73 9.95
N LEU A 248 -22.09 10.08 9.35
CA LEU A 248 -21.83 11.44 8.83
C LEU A 248 -22.71 11.77 7.61
N LEU A 249 -22.96 10.83 6.71
CA LEU A 249 -23.94 11.00 5.62
C LEU A 249 -25.34 11.22 6.19
N TYR A 250 -25.75 10.42 7.16
CA TYR A 250 -27.04 10.53 7.83
C TYR A 250 -27.18 11.87 8.58
N LEU A 251 -26.14 12.30 9.30
CA LEU A 251 -26.13 13.60 9.99
C LEU A 251 -26.17 14.77 9.00
N LYS A 252 -25.51 14.65 7.85
CA LYS A 252 -25.57 15.64 6.77
C LYS A 252 -26.95 15.68 6.11
N GLU A 253 -27.57 14.52 5.85
CA GLU A 253 -28.95 14.42 5.35
C GLU A 253 -29.97 14.98 6.34
N LEU A 254 -29.69 14.92 7.64
CA LEU A 254 -30.51 15.53 8.69
C LEU A 254 -30.27 17.04 8.88
N GLY A 255 -29.40 17.67 8.08
CA GLY A 255 -29.10 19.09 8.20
C GLY A 255 -28.36 19.47 9.48
N VAL A 256 -27.68 18.52 10.13
CA VAL A 256 -26.86 18.75 11.32
C VAL A 256 -25.48 19.26 10.90
N GLU A 257 -25.46 20.38 10.18
CA GLU A 257 -24.22 21.11 9.86
C GLU A 257 -24.04 22.22 10.90
N GLY A 258 -23.52 21.88 12.07
CA GLY A 258 -23.17 22.88 13.08
C GLY A 258 -23.03 22.31 14.50
N GLY A 259 -21.80 22.19 14.98
CA GLY A 259 -21.52 22.24 16.42
C GLY A 259 -21.33 20.92 17.17
N PHE A 260 -20.83 19.85 16.54
CA PHE A 260 -20.26 18.73 17.30
C PHE A 260 -18.78 18.99 17.57
N GLU A 261 -18.48 19.58 18.73
CA GLU A 261 -17.16 19.41 19.33
C GLU A 261 -17.06 17.97 19.82
N PHE A 262 -16.25 17.14 19.16
CA PHE A 262 -15.97 15.78 19.60
C PHE A 262 -15.17 15.85 20.90
N GLY A 263 -15.89 15.77 22.03
CA GLY A 263 -15.29 15.52 23.33
C GLY A 263 -14.61 14.14 23.32
N ASP A 264 -13.29 14.16 23.46
CA ASP A 264 -12.39 13.08 23.92
C ASP A 264 -12.86 11.63 23.62
N THR A 265 -12.65 11.19 22.38
CA THR A 265 -12.91 9.81 21.93
C THR A 265 -11.86 8.79 22.41
N THR A 266 -10.87 9.21 23.21
CA THR A 266 -9.77 8.34 23.67
C THR A 266 -10.27 7.16 24.54
N ARG A 267 -11.48 7.26 25.13
CA ARG A 267 -12.02 6.21 26.03
C ARG A 267 -12.69 5.01 25.35
N LEU A 268 -12.87 4.99 24.03
CA LEU A 268 -13.54 3.87 23.34
C LEU A 268 -12.59 2.75 22.86
N TYR A 269 -11.28 2.89 23.04
CA TYR A 269 -10.28 1.93 22.55
C TYR A 269 -9.39 1.29 23.64
N GLU A 270 -9.76 1.39 24.93
CA GLU A 270 -9.09 0.68 26.03
C GLU A 270 -9.69 -0.72 26.36
N MET A 271 -10.28 -1.41 25.37
CA MET A 271 -10.71 -2.82 25.46
C MET A 271 -10.04 -3.67 24.39
#